data_AF-A0A3A1XVJ9-F1
#
_entry.id   AF-A0A3A1XVJ9-F1
#
_cell.length_a   1.000
_cell.length_b   1.000
_cell.length_c   1.000
_cell.angle_alpha   90.00
_cell.angle_beta   90.00
_cell.angle_gamma   90.00
#
_symmetry.space_group_name_H-M   'P 1'
#
loop_
_entity.id
_entity.type
_entity.pdbx_description
1 polymer ?
#
loop_
_entity_poly.entity_id
_entity_poly.type
_entity_poly.pdbx_seq_one_letter_code
_entity_poly.pdbx_strand_id
1 'polypeptide(L)'
;FWAGSGLFGYVQIFVISNGTETKYYSNSTRNNAYNEQKSKGSSKSTTSNSFEFTNYWSDAQNTIISDLCDFARTFFAKHVILNILTKYCVFNAEDCLMVMRPYQITAAENIVNRVKYMFANANKMPASERQKGGYIWHTTGSGKTLTSFKTSQLVKALEDAEGNNLVDKVLFVVDRKDLDYQTMREYDRFEKGAANSNTSTSVLTKQLEDNTEECRLIITTIQKLSRFISINQSHEIYKKRIVFIFDECHRSQFGGMHADIVKHFKNALLFGFTGTPIFEANAAGSDAAHISTTEQTFGPCLHTYTIINAI
;
A
#
# COMPACT_ATOMS: atom_id res chain seq x y z
N PHE A 1 -18.91 -32.12 16.71
CA PHE A 1 -19.11 -30.67 16.51
C PHE A 1 -20.40 -30.28 17.20
N TRP A 2 -20.35 -29.43 18.23
CA TRP A 2 -21.56 -28.92 18.89
C TRP A 2 -22.16 -27.81 18.04
N ALA A 3 -23.44 -27.91 17.69
CA ALA A 3 -24.13 -27.05 16.72
C ALA A 3 -24.09 -25.53 17.06
N GLY A 4 -23.75 -25.16 18.30
CA GLY A 4 -23.66 -23.75 18.74
C GLY A 4 -22.32 -23.06 18.50
N SER A 5 -21.24 -23.77 18.16
CA SER A 5 -19.90 -23.15 18.04
C SER A 5 -19.54 -22.67 16.63
N GLY A 6 -20.40 -22.93 15.63
CA GLY A 6 -20.12 -22.61 14.22
C GLY A 6 -19.96 -21.10 13.97
N LEU A 7 -20.70 -20.26 14.69
CA LEU A 7 -20.63 -18.80 14.55
C LEU A 7 -19.27 -18.22 14.95
N PHE A 8 -18.58 -18.84 15.91
CA PHE A 8 -17.23 -18.41 16.31
C PHE A 8 -16.17 -18.69 15.24
N GLY A 9 -16.49 -19.48 14.21
CA GLY A 9 -15.65 -19.64 13.02
C GLY A 9 -15.49 -18.34 12.22
N TYR A 10 -16.41 -17.38 12.37
CA TYR A 10 -16.36 -16.09 11.67
C TYR A 10 -15.52 -15.03 12.39
N VAL A 11 -14.95 -15.30 13.57
CA VAL A 11 -14.12 -14.34 14.29
C VAL A 11 -12.92 -13.95 13.43
N GLN A 12 -12.77 -12.64 13.18
CA GLN A 12 -11.68 -12.09 12.36
C GLN A 12 -10.53 -11.57 13.22
N ILE A 13 -10.87 -10.87 14.31
CA ILE A 13 -9.93 -10.14 15.17
C ILE A 13 -10.15 -10.57 16.61
N PHE A 14 -9.05 -10.80 17.31
CA PHE A 14 -9.02 -10.94 18.75
C PHE A 14 -8.39 -9.70 19.37
N VAL A 15 -8.92 -9.30 20.53
CA VAL A 15 -8.35 -8.26 21.38
C VAL A 15 -8.06 -8.90 22.73
N ILE A 16 -6.85 -8.68 23.24
CA ILE A 16 -6.39 -9.15 24.55
C ILE A 16 -5.95 -7.95 25.37
N SER A 17 -6.35 -7.91 26.64
CA SER A 17 -6.01 -6.81 27.54
C SER A 17 -5.85 -7.29 28.99
N ASN A 18 -4.98 -6.63 29.73
CA ASN A 18 -4.90 -6.72 31.20
C ASN A 18 -5.37 -5.43 31.90
N GLY A 19 -5.96 -4.49 31.16
CA GLY A 19 -6.36 -3.16 31.64
C GLY A 19 -5.39 -2.07 31.20
N THR A 20 -4.10 -2.22 31.48
CA THR A 20 -3.06 -1.22 31.17
C THR A 20 -2.41 -1.41 29.79
N GLU A 21 -2.39 -2.65 29.32
CA GLU A 21 -1.89 -3.03 28.00
C GLU A 21 -2.97 -3.76 27.22
N THR A 22 -3.23 -3.28 26.00
CA THR A 22 -4.24 -3.82 25.10
C THR A 22 -3.63 -4.02 23.71
N LYS A 23 -3.83 -5.22 23.15
CA LYS A 23 -3.33 -5.61 21.84
C LYS A 23 -4.40 -6.29 21.01
N TYR A 24 -4.25 -6.23 19.69
CA TYR A 24 -5.12 -6.92 18.75
C TYR A 24 -4.32 -7.77 17.75
N TYR A 25 -4.95 -8.81 17.22
CA TYR A 25 -4.35 -9.72 16.24
C TYR A 25 -5.42 -10.45 15.44
N SER A 26 -5.04 -11.01 14.29
CA SER A 26 -5.96 -11.74 13.42
C SER A 26 -6.23 -13.16 13.92
N ASN A 27 -7.34 -13.76 13.48
CA ASN A 27 -7.63 -15.16 13.76
C ASN A 27 -6.58 -16.11 13.15
N SER A 28 -6.02 -15.78 11.98
CA SER A 28 -4.92 -16.57 11.40
C SER A 28 -3.66 -16.53 12.27
N THR A 29 -3.30 -15.39 12.85
CA THR A 29 -2.21 -15.29 13.84
C THR A 29 -2.44 -16.24 15.01
N ARG A 30 -3.67 -16.30 15.53
CA ARG A 30 -4.03 -17.21 16.63
C ARG A 30 -3.88 -18.68 16.21
N ASN A 31 -4.36 -19.04 15.03
CA ASN A 31 -4.30 -20.41 14.53
C ASN A 31 -2.86 -20.86 14.28
N ASN A 32 -2.02 -19.99 13.74
CA ASN A 32 -0.59 -20.26 13.54
C ASN A 32 0.10 -20.52 14.88
N ALA A 33 -0.10 -19.66 15.88
CA ALA A 33 0.42 -19.87 17.23
C ALA A 33 -0.06 -21.18 17.87
N TYR A 34 -1.34 -21.53 17.68
CA TYR A 34 -1.90 -22.78 18.19
C TYR A 34 -1.30 -24.02 17.49
N ASN A 35 -1.11 -23.97 16.17
CA ASN A 35 -0.51 -25.05 15.40
C ASN A 35 0.97 -25.24 15.75
N GLU A 36 1.72 -24.16 15.95
CA GLU A 36 3.10 -24.19 16.47
C GLU A 36 3.19 -24.83 17.86
N GLN A 37 2.24 -24.53 18.75
CA GLN A 37 2.20 -25.17 20.07
C GLN A 37 1.91 -26.67 19.98
N LYS A 38 1.09 -27.11 19.03
CA LYS A 38 0.81 -28.54 18.79
C LYS A 38 1.98 -29.28 18.14
N SER A 39 2.74 -28.64 17.26
CA SER A 39 3.89 -29.25 16.58
C SER A 39 5.14 -29.36 17.46
N LYS A 40 5.16 -28.72 18.64
CA LYS A 40 6.22 -28.80 19.67
C LYS A 40 6.30 -30.16 20.40
N GLY A 41 6.08 -31.26 19.70
CA GLY A 41 6.59 -32.58 20.09
C GLY A 41 7.99 -32.77 19.52
N SER A 42 9.03 -32.71 20.36
CA SER A 42 10.45 -33.11 20.13
C SER A 42 11.53 -32.06 19.81
N SER A 43 11.29 -30.75 19.81
CA SER A 43 12.38 -29.76 19.75
C SER A 43 12.12 -28.53 20.62
N LYS A 44 12.99 -28.32 21.62
CA LYS A 44 13.02 -27.14 22.52
C LYS A 44 13.66 -25.95 21.80
N SER A 45 12.98 -25.35 20.82
CA SER A 45 13.19 -23.93 20.53
C SER A 45 11.89 -23.16 20.79
N THR A 46 11.92 -22.35 21.83
CA THR A 46 10.85 -21.42 22.15
C THR A 46 11.03 -20.22 21.23
N THR A 47 10.55 -20.31 19.99
CA THR A 47 10.43 -19.11 19.16
C THR A 47 9.33 -18.24 19.74
N SER A 48 9.67 -16.99 20.04
CA SER A 48 8.82 -15.90 20.56
C SER A 48 7.71 -15.45 19.60
N ASN A 49 7.57 -16.14 18.46
CA ASN A 49 6.80 -15.72 17.29
C ASN A 49 5.29 -15.53 17.56
N SER A 50 4.70 -16.18 18.57
CA SER A 50 3.25 -16.04 18.81
C SER A 50 2.81 -14.65 19.29
N PHE A 51 3.66 -13.92 20.04
CA PHE A 51 3.36 -12.57 20.52
C PHE A 51 3.83 -11.49 19.55
N GLU A 52 4.82 -11.80 18.72
CA GLU A 52 5.43 -10.90 17.73
C GLU A 52 4.42 -10.38 16.69
N PHE A 53 3.37 -11.16 16.41
CA PHE A 53 2.30 -10.77 15.48
C PHE A 53 1.10 -10.09 16.14
N THR A 54 1.18 -9.81 17.45
CA THR A 54 0.19 -8.96 18.14
C THR A 54 0.56 -7.49 18.00
N ASN A 55 -0.43 -6.64 17.76
CA ASN A 55 -0.22 -5.23 17.45
C ASN A 55 -0.84 -4.36 18.54
N TYR A 56 -0.12 -3.29 18.89
CA TYR A 56 -0.71 -2.18 19.63
C TYR A 56 -1.54 -1.31 18.69
N TRP A 57 -2.59 -0.69 19.23
CA TRP A 57 -3.23 0.44 18.56
C TRP A 57 -2.43 1.71 18.81
N SER A 58 -2.43 2.65 17.86
CA SER A 58 -1.71 3.92 17.99
C SER A 58 -2.42 5.03 17.25
N ASP A 59 -2.07 6.27 17.57
CA ASP A 59 -2.50 7.44 16.81
C ASP A 59 -1.70 7.61 15.49
N ALA A 60 -2.00 8.68 14.76
CA ALA A 60 -1.34 9.03 13.50
C ALA A 60 0.12 9.49 13.65
N GLN A 61 0.57 9.74 14.88
CA GLN A 61 1.95 10.06 15.24
C GLN A 61 2.73 8.82 15.70
N ASN A 62 2.11 7.63 15.59
CA ASN A 62 2.63 6.34 16.05
C ASN A 62 2.75 6.24 17.59
N THR A 63 2.03 7.09 18.35
CA THR A 63 1.96 6.99 19.81
C THR A 63 1.03 5.86 20.21
N ILE A 64 1.55 4.90 20.97
CA ILE A 64 0.80 3.71 21.40
C ILE A 64 -0.34 4.09 22.37
N ILE A 65 -1.52 3.52 22.11
CA ILE A 65 -2.71 3.61 22.97
C ILE A 65 -2.88 2.23 23.64
N SER A 66 -2.27 2.05 24.81
CA SER A 66 -2.23 0.76 25.51
C SER A 66 -3.37 0.57 26.51
N ASP A 67 -3.81 1.65 27.16
CA ASP A 67 -4.88 1.62 28.16
C ASP A 67 -6.20 1.15 27.54
N LEU A 68 -6.90 0.24 28.21
CA LEU A 68 -8.12 -0.38 27.69
C LEU A 68 -9.24 0.63 27.44
N CYS A 69 -9.38 1.67 28.27
CA CYS A 69 -10.43 2.67 28.10
C CYS A 69 -10.20 3.51 26.84
N ASP A 70 -8.97 3.97 26.63
CA ASP A 70 -8.63 4.77 25.46
C ASP A 70 -8.58 3.93 24.18
N PHE A 71 -8.11 2.68 24.27
CA PHE A 71 -8.24 1.71 23.19
C PHE A 71 -9.70 1.49 22.81
N ALA A 72 -10.59 1.25 23.79
CA ALA A 72 -12.00 1.01 23.51
C ALA A 72 -12.70 2.23 22.89
N ARG A 73 -12.38 3.45 23.36
CA ARG A 73 -12.92 4.70 22.79
C ARG A 73 -12.50 4.92 21.33
N THR A 74 -11.31 4.45 20.96
CA THR A 74 -10.74 4.67 19.62
C THR A 74 -10.95 3.47 18.70
N PHE A 75 -10.36 2.32 19.00
CA PHE A 75 -10.41 1.10 18.18
C PHE A 75 -11.83 0.55 18.01
N PHE A 76 -12.64 0.53 19.08
CA PHE A 76 -14.03 0.04 19.04
C PHE A 76 -15.06 1.11 18.69
N ALA A 77 -14.63 2.33 18.35
CA ALA A 77 -15.55 3.28 17.73
C ALA A 77 -16.16 2.64 16.49
N LYS A 78 -17.50 2.67 16.37
CA LYS A 78 -18.25 1.92 15.35
C LYS A 78 -17.68 2.07 13.94
N HIS A 79 -17.32 3.30 13.55
CA HIS A 79 -16.76 3.58 12.23
C HIS A 79 -15.35 3.01 12.04
N VAL A 80 -14.52 3.03 13.09
CA VAL A 80 -13.15 2.50 13.08
C VAL A 80 -13.18 0.99 12.93
N ILE A 81 -13.87 0.27 13.82
CA ILE A 81 -13.88 -1.19 13.78
C ILE A 81 -14.50 -1.74 12.49
N LEU A 82 -15.54 -1.09 11.97
CA LEU A 82 -16.13 -1.47 10.68
C LEU A 82 -15.16 -1.25 9.52
N ASN A 83 -14.45 -0.11 9.50
CA ASN A 83 -13.41 0.13 8.50
C ASN A 83 -12.28 -0.90 8.62
N ILE A 84 -11.83 -1.24 9.84
CA ILE A 84 -10.78 -2.25 10.03
C ILE A 84 -11.22 -3.58 9.42
N LEU A 85 -12.41 -4.07 9.81
CA LEU A 85 -12.92 -5.37 9.36
C LEU A 85 -13.19 -5.44 7.85
N THR A 86 -13.68 -4.35 7.24
CA THR A 86 -14.12 -4.36 5.84
C THR A 86 -13.08 -3.84 4.86
N LYS A 87 -12.18 -2.96 5.31
CA LYS A 87 -11.21 -2.26 4.45
C LYS A 87 -9.77 -2.50 4.81
N TYR A 88 -9.43 -2.82 6.06
CA TYR A 88 -8.03 -2.93 6.48
C TYR A 88 -7.62 -4.33 6.95
N CYS A 89 -8.42 -5.33 6.59
CA CYS A 89 -8.05 -6.73 6.59
C CYS A 89 -7.64 -7.18 5.18
N VAL A 90 -6.59 -7.98 5.08
CA VAL A 90 -6.07 -8.53 3.83
C VAL A 90 -5.77 -10.01 4.00
N PHE A 91 -6.06 -10.83 2.99
CA PHE A 91 -5.59 -12.22 2.94
C PHE A 91 -4.30 -12.27 2.14
N ASN A 92 -3.25 -12.84 2.71
CA ASN A 92 -1.99 -13.07 1.99
C ASN A 92 -2.13 -14.23 0.98
N ALA A 93 -1.06 -14.56 0.25
CA ALA A 93 -1.07 -15.66 -0.72
C ALA A 93 -1.37 -17.05 -0.11
N GLU A 94 -1.27 -17.19 1.21
CA GLU A 94 -1.47 -18.44 1.96
C GLU A 94 -2.83 -18.46 2.68
N ASP A 95 -3.77 -17.60 2.28
CA ASP A 95 -5.09 -17.44 2.90
C ASP A 95 -5.05 -17.09 4.39
N CYS A 96 -3.93 -16.53 4.86
CA CYS A 96 -3.82 -16.00 6.20
C CYS A 96 -4.38 -14.57 6.24
N LEU A 97 -5.38 -14.37 7.08
CA LEU A 97 -5.91 -13.06 7.42
C LEU A 97 -4.85 -12.24 8.14
N MET A 98 -4.56 -11.07 7.60
CA MET A 98 -3.72 -10.04 8.20
C MET A 98 -4.59 -8.83 8.49
N VAL A 99 -4.43 -8.25 9.69
CA VAL A 99 -5.02 -6.96 10.02
C VAL A 99 -3.91 -5.92 9.87
N MET A 100 -4.16 -4.87 9.09
CA MET A 100 -3.18 -3.79 8.93
C MET A 100 -2.89 -3.12 10.29
N ARG A 101 -1.64 -2.69 10.43
CA ARG A 101 -1.16 -1.93 11.59
C ARG A 101 -1.61 -0.47 11.48
N PRO A 102 -1.70 0.28 12.60
CA PRO A 102 -2.26 1.62 12.58
C PRO A 102 -1.53 2.56 11.61
N TYR A 103 -0.18 2.53 11.58
CA TYR A 103 0.62 3.33 10.65
C TYR A 103 0.35 3.01 9.16
N GLN A 104 -0.04 1.77 8.85
CA GLN A 104 -0.41 1.37 7.49
C GLN A 104 -1.79 1.90 7.13
N ILE A 105 -2.73 1.86 8.08
CA ILE A 105 -4.08 2.43 7.94
C ILE A 105 -3.97 3.94 7.71
N THR A 106 -3.23 4.65 8.57
CA THR A 106 -3.02 6.10 8.45
C THR A 106 -2.38 6.48 7.12
N ALA A 107 -1.36 5.73 6.66
CA ALA A 107 -0.75 5.95 5.35
C ALA A 107 -1.76 5.81 4.19
N ALA A 108 -2.58 4.75 4.22
CA ALA A 108 -3.59 4.51 3.20
C ALA A 108 -4.68 5.59 3.21
N GLU A 109 -5.18 5.97 4.39
CA GLU A 109 -6.19 7.03 4.56
C GLU A 109 -5.66 8.39 4.09
N ASN A 110 -4.41 8.73 4.40
CA ASN A 110 -3.80 9.97 3.96
C ASN A 110 -3.69 10.03 2.43
N ILE A 111 -3.33 8.94 1.75
CA ILE A 111 -3.33 8.88 0.28
C ILE A 111 -4.75 9.01 -0.27
N VAL A 112 -5.72 8.27 0.27
CA VAL A 112 -7.12 8.32 -0.16
C VAL A 112 -7.68 9.75 -0.05
N ASN A 113 -7.46 10.41 1.09
CA ASN A 113 -7.90 11.79 1.32
C ASN A 113 -7.17 12.76 0.39
N ARG A 114 -5.87 12.55 0.16
CA ARG A 114 -5.07 13.36 -0.76
C ARG A 114 -5.59 13.25 -2.20
N VAL A 115 -5.92 12.04 -2.68
CA VAL A 115 -6.52 11.82 -4.01
C VAL A 115 -7.81 12.63 -4.18
N LYS A 116 -8.75 12.50 -3.22
CA LYS A 116 -10.01 13.25 -3.24
C LYS A 116 -9.77 14.76 -3.28
N TYR A 117 -8.89 15.25 -2.39
CA TYR A 117 -8.56 16.67 -2.30
C TYR A 117 -7.96 17.21 -3.60
N MET A 118 -6.99 16.49 -4.19
CA MET A 118 -6.27 16.95 -5.37
C MET A 118 -7.17 16.96 -6.61
N PHE A 119 -7.97 15.92 -6.84
CA PHE A 119 -8.89 15.91 -7.98
C PHE A 119 -10.01 16.95 -7.85
N ALA A 120 -10.55 17.17 -6.64
CA ALA A 120 -11.54 18.21 -6.41
C ALA A 120 -10.99 19.64 -6.62
N ASN A 121 -9.68 19.85 -6.46
CA ASN A 121 -9.04 21.17 -6.54
C ASN A 121 -8.06 21.33 -7.71
N ALA A 122 -8.05 20.40 -8.67
CA ALA A 122 -7.06 20.37 -9.75
C ALA A 122 -6.95 21.69 -10.53
N ASN A 123 -8.09 22.38 -10.75
CA ASN A 123 -8.14 23.65 -11.47
C ASN A 123 -7.54 24.82 -10.70
N LYS A 124 -7.43 24.73 -9.37
CA LYS A 124 -6.90 25.77 -8.48
C LYS A 124 -5.40 25.61 -8.20
N MET A 125 -4.80 24.51 -8.64
CA MET A 125 -3.40 24.18 -8.35
C MET A 125 -2.45 24.59 -9.48
N PRO A 126 -1.22 24.99 -9.16
CA PRO A 126 -0.17 25.20 -10.16
C PRO A 126 0.09 23.94 -10.96
N ALA A 127 0.33 24.07 -12.28
CA ALA A 127 0.57 22.91 -13.15
C ALA A 127 1.73 22.02 -12.67
N SER A 128 2.75 22.61 -12.05
CA SER A 128 3.91 21.92 -11.47
C SER A 128 3.56 21.04 -10.25
N GLU A 129 2.41 21.24 -9.61
CA GLU A 129 1.98 20.53 -8.40
C GLU A 129 0.83 19.57 -8.64
N ARG A 130 0.08 19.71 -9.75
CA ARG A 130 -1.13 18.93 -10.03
C ARG A 130 -0.92 17.42 -10.04
N GLN A 131 0.31 16.95 -10.28
CA GLN A 131 0.65 15.53 -10.34
C GLN A 131 1.33 15.02 -9.05
N LYS A 132 1.69 15.91 -8.13
CA LYS A 132 2.46 15.60 -6.91
C LYS A 132 1.55 15.19 -5.75
N GLY A 133 1.18 13.91 -5.75
CA GLY A 133 0.32 13.31 -4.73
C GLY A 133 0.96 13.34 -3.35
N GLY A 134 2.11 12.68 -3.20
CA GLY A 134 2.94 12.67 -1.99
C GLY A 134 3.66 11.34 -1.82
N TYR A 135 4.42 11.17 -0.74
CA TYR A 135 5.10 9.90 -0.45
C TYR A 135 4.91 9.42 0.99
N ILE A 136 5.07 8.12 1.18
CA ILE A 136 5.04 7.44 2.47
C ILE A 136 6.46 6.98 2.80
N TRP A 137 6.97 7.41 3.94
CA TRP A 137 8.29 7.02 4.43
C TRP A 137 8.15 6.00 5.56
N HIS A 138 8.22 4.73 5.21
CA HIS A 138 8.11 3.63 6.16
C HIS A 138 9.37 2.76 6.10
N THR A 139 9.94 2.38 7.24
CA THR A 139 11.18 1.60 7.29
C THR A 139 11.08 0.27 6.53
N THR A 140 12.21 -0.27 6.07
CA THR A 140 12.26 -1.59 5.42
C THR A 140 11.74 -2.68 6.36
N GLY A 141 10.96 -3.62 5.82
CA GLY A 141 10.34 -4.69 6.62
C GLY A 141 9.04 -4.29 7.35
N SER A 142 8.58 -3.04 7.26
CA SER A 142 7.33 -2.60 7.93
C SER A 142 6.04 -3.01 7.21
N GLY A 143 6.14 -3.68 6.05
CA GLY A 143 4.98 -4.07 5.23
C GLY A 143 4.51 -2.99 4.25
N LYS A 144 5.44 -2.28 3.61
CA LYS A 144 5.12 -1.26 2.59
C LYS A 144 4.34 -1.83 1.41
N THR A 145 4.79 -2.94 0.84
CA THR A 145 4.15 -3.65 -0.28
C THR A 145 2.67 -3.97 -0.02
N LEU A 146 2.36 -4.55 1.15
CA LEU A 146 0.98 -4.80 1.56
C LEU A 146 0.17 -3.49 1.65
N THR A 147 0.78 -2.46 2.21
CA THR A 147 0.15 -1.14 2.43
C THR A 147 -0.12 -0.43 1.10
N SER A 148 0.85 -0.37 0.20
CA SER A 148 0.79 0.28 -1.10
C SER A 148 -0.21 -0.43 -2.02
N PHE A 149 -0.19 -1.76 -2.02
CA PHE A 149 -1.17 -2.55 -2.75
C PHE A 149 -2.59 -2.35 -2.21
N LYS A 150 -2.79 -2.41 -0.89
CA LYS A 150 -4.11 -2.18 -0.30
C LYS A 150 -4.62 -0.77 -0.56
N THR A 151 -3.74 0.22 -0.48
CA THR A 151 -4.04 1.61 -0.86
C THR A 151 -4.53 1.69 -2.31
N SER A 152 -3.92 0.93 -3.23
CA SER A 152 -4.34 0.90 -4.64
C SER A 152 -5.77 0.41 -4.82
N GLN A 153 -6.17 -0.62 -4.05
CA GLN A 153 -7.55 -1.11 -4.04
C GLN A 153 -8.52 -0.05 -3.51
N LEU A 154 -8.15 0.65 -2.43
CA LEU A 154 -8.99 1.69 -1.83
C LEU A 154 -9.15 2.89 -2.76
N VAL A 155 -8.09 3.29 -3.46
CA VAL A 155 -8.11 4.37 -4.45
C VAL A 155 -8.96 3.99 -5.67
N LYS A 156 -8.86 2.74 -6.15
CA LYS A 156 -9.72 2.23 -7.23
C LYS A 156 -11.21 2.33 -6.87
N ALA A 157 -11.56 2.04 -5.62
CA ALA A 157 -12.94 2.07 -5.14
C ALA A 157 -13.47 3.49 -4.83
N LEU A 158 -12.73 4.56 -5.15
CA LEU A 158 -13.19 5.92 -4.91
C LEU A 158 -14.26 6.34 -5.93
N GLU A 159 -15.33 6.91 -5.41
CA GLU A 159 -16.43 7.50 -6.17
C GLU A 159 -16.46 9.02 -6.03
N ASP A 160 -16.96 9.71 -7.05
CA ASP A 160 -17.32 11.13 -7.01
C ASP A 160 -18.72 11.36 -6.40
N ALA A 161 -19.16 12.61 -6.37
CA ALA A 161 -20.42 12.98 -5.71
C ALA A 161 -21.64 12.38 -6.41
N GLU A 162 -21.50 12.05 -7.70
CA GLU A 162 -22.52 11.45 -8.55
C GLU A 162 -22.49 9.91 -8.51
N GLY A 163 -21.60 9.31 -7.73
CA GLY A 163 -21.44 7.86 -7.62
C GLY A 163 -20.69 7.24 -8.81
N ASN A 164 -20.00 8.04 -9.64
CA ASN A 164 -19.14 7.53 -10.68
C ASN A 164 -17.73 7.32 -10.14
N ASN A 165 -16.97 6.47 -10.83
CA ASN A 165 -15.56 6.25 -10.51
C ASN A 165 -14.76 7.56 -10.56
N LEU A 166 -14.23 7.98 -9.41
CA LEU A 166 -13.37 9.17 -9.29
C LEU A 166 -12.05 8.95 -10.04
N VAL A 167 -11.56 7.72 -10.07
CA VAL A 167 -10.31 7.32 -10.73
C VAL A 167 -10.63 6.32 -11.82
N ASP A 168 -10.21 6.60 -13.06
CA ASP A 168 -10.42 5.70 -14.19
C ASP A 168 -9.57 4.44 -14.03
N LYS A 169 -8.27 4.61 -13.75
CA LYS A 169 -7.35 3.49 -13.49
C LYS A 169 -6.31 3.82 -12.42
N VAL A 170 -5.93 2.79 -11.66
CA VAL A 170 -4.80 2.79 -10.73
C VAL A 170 -3.71 1.91 -11.32
N LEU A 171 -2.52 2.48 -11.52
CA LEU A 171 -1.34 1.75 -11.95
C LEU A 171 -0.45 1.54 -10.73
N PHE A 172 -0.36 0.29 -10.31
CA PHE A 172 0.55 -0.13 -9.26
C PHE A 172 1.88 -0.52 -9.89
N VAL A 173 2.90 0.31 -9.67
CA VAL A 173 4.18 0.25 -10.37
C VAL A 173 5.24 -0.29 -9.42
N VAL A 174 5.91 -1.36 -9.86
CA VAL A 174 6.92 -2.07 -9.07
C VAL A 174 8.28 -2.05 -9.76
N ASP A 175 9.37 -2.03 -8.99
CA ASP A 175 10.69 -2.38 -9.53
C ASP A 175 10.85 -3.89 -9.55
N ARG A 176 11.38 -4.40 -10.67
CA ARG A 176 11.71 -5.82 -10.79
C ARG A 176 12.85 -6.22 -9.84
N LYS A 177 13.79 -5.32 -9.57
CA LYS A 177 14.97 -5.67 -8.75
C LYS A 177 14.60 -5.98 -7.30
N ASP A 178 13.50 -5.42 -6.84
CA ASP A 178 13.06 -5.44 -5.44
C ASP A 178 11.87 -6.39 -5.24
N LEU A 179 11.47 -7.11 -6.30
CA LEU A 179 10.46 -8.15 -6.29
C LEU A 179 11.08 -9.49 -5.83
N ASP A 180 10.82 -9.88 -4.58
CA ASP A 180 11.11 -11.23 -4.11
C ASP A 180 10.04 -12.24 -4.58
N TYR A 181 10.32 -13.54 -4.37
CA TYR A 181 9.42 -14.61 -4.78
C TYR A 181 8.05 -14.54 -4.10
N GLN A 182 7.99 -14.06 -2.85
CA GLN A 182 6.76 -13.95 -2.10
C GLN A 182 5.85 -12.86 -2.67
N THR A 183 6.43 -11.70 -2.96
CA THR A 183 5.75 -10.54 -3.55
C THR A 183 5.25 -10.85 -4.96
N MET A 184 6.03 -11.61 -5.75
CA MET A 184 5.58 -12.10 -7.06
C MET A 184 4.34 -13.00 -6.94
N ARG A 185 4.30 -13.92 -5.96
CA ARG A 185 3.12 -14.78 -5.74
C ARG A 185 1.90 -14.00 -5.28
N GLU A 186 2.09 -12.99 -4.44
CA GLU A 186 1.01 -12.10 -4.02
C GLU A 186 0.42 -11.38 -5.23
N TYR A 187 1.25 -10.79 -6.09
CA TYR A 187 0.76 -10.11 -7.30
C TYR A 187 0.15 -11.07 -8.32
N ASP A 188 0.71 -12.26 -8.52
CA ASP A 188 0.13 -13.27 -9.43
C ASP A 188 -1.25 -13.77 -8.98
N ARG A 189 -1.56 -13.71 -7.68
CA ARG A 189 -2.90 -14.01 -7.15
C ARG A 189 -3.91 -12.95 -7.57
N PHE A 190 -3.49 -11.69 -7.65
CA PHE A 190 -4.34 -10.59 -8.09
C PHE A 190 -4.43 -10.51 -9.62
N GLU A 191 -3.32 -10.76 -10.31
CA GLU A 191 -3.23 -10.70 -11.75
C GLU A 191 -2.13 -11.66 -12.25
N LYS A 192 -2.54 -12.77 -12.87
CA LYS A 192 -1.61 -13.77 -13.40
C LYS A 192 -0.61 -13.14 -14.38
N GLY A 193 0.68 -13.19 -14.04
CA GLY A 193 1.75 -12.71 -14.91
C GLY A 193 2.04 -11.22 -14.78
N ALA A 194 1.46 -10.53 -13.81
CA ALA A 194 1.76 -9.13 -13.50
C ALA A 194 3.27 -8.87 -13.31
N ALA A 195 3.94 -9.78 -12.58
CA ALA A 195 5.39 -9.70 -12.32
C ALA A 195 6.25 -10.43 -13.38
N ASN A 196 5.67 -10.87 -14.50
CA ASN A 196 6.40 -11.65 -15.51
C ASN A 196 7.49 -10.81 -16.19
N SER A 197 8.67 -11.42 -16.40
CA SER A 197 9.90 -10.82 -16.93
C SER A 197 9.86 -10.46 -18.42
N ASN A 198 8.78 -10.81 -19.12
CA ASN A 198 8.58 -10.45 -20.52
C ASN A 198 8.48 -8.92 -20.67
N THR A 199 9.22 -8.34 -21.62
CA THR A 199 9.19 -6.90 -21.95
C THR A 199 8.03 -6.52 -22.88
N SER A 200 7.23 -7.51 -23.32
CA SER A 200 6.04 -7.27 -24.13
C SER A 200 5.07 -6.32 -23.42
N THR A 201 4.65 -5.29 -24.15
CA THR A 201 3.64 -4.34 -23.71
C THR A 201 2.23 -4.74 -24.16
N SER A 202 2.07 -5.85 -24.91
CA SER A 202 0.77 -6.23 -25.47
C SER A 202 -0.33 -6.41 -24.43
N VAL A 203 0.00 -7.06 -23.31
CA VAL A 203 -0.92 -7.26 -22.18
C VAL A 203 -1.26 -5.92 -21.53
N LEU A 204 -0.23 -5.11 -21.24
CA LEU A 204 -0.41 -3.78 -20.65
C LEU A 204 -1.29 -2.88 -21.53
N THR A 205 -1.04 -2.82 -22.84
CA THR A 205 -1.85 -2.06 -23.80
C THR A 205 -3.31 -2.51 -23.74
N LYS A 206 -3.57 -3.82 -23.84
CA LYS A 206 -4.93 -4.36 -23.77
C LYS A 206 -5.63 -3.98 -22.47
N GLN A 207 -4.94 -4.05 -21.34
CA GLN A 207 -5.50 -3.67 -20.03
C GLN A 207 -5.76 -2.16 -19.92
N LEU A 208 -4.92 -1.32 -20.52
CA LEU A 208 -5.13 0.12 -20.54
C LEU A 208 -6.30 0.52 -21.44
N GLU A 209 -6.62 -0.28 -22.45
CA GLU A 209 -7.78 -0.10 -23.34
C GLU A 209 -9.09 -0.69 -22.77
N ASP A 210 -8.97 -1.70 -21.90
CA ASP A 210 -10.11 -2.40 -21.29
C ASP A 210 -10.74 -1.58 -20.16
N ASN A 211 -12.00 -1.17 -20.30
CA ASN A 211 -12.72 -0.36 -19.31
C ASN A 211 -13.52 -1.18 -18.27
N THR A 212 -13.33 -2.50 -18.23
CA THR A 212 -13.95 -3.38 -17.22
C THR A 212 -13.43 -3.09 -15.81
N GLU A 213 -14.23 -3.42 -14.81
CA GLU A 213 -13.90 -3.20 -13.40
C GLU A 213 -12.62 -3.95 -12.98
N GLU A 214 -12.40 -5.15 -13.54
CA GLU A 214 -11.21 -5.96 -13.30
C GLU A 214 -9.94 -5.25 -13.78
N CYS A 215 -9.99 -4.55 -14.92
CA CYS A 215 -8.86 -3.87 -15.53
C CYS A 215 -8.64 -2.42 -15.04
N ARG A 216 -9.27 -2.01 -13.92
CA ARG A 216 -9.04 -0.69 -13.32
C ARG A 216 -7.86 -0.62 -12.37
N LEU A 217 -7.40 -1.75 -11.81
CA LEU A 217 -6.15 -1.84 -11.05
C LEU A 217 -5.19 -2.69 -11.88
N ILE A 218 -4.11 -2.08 -12.36
CA ILE A 218 -3.13 -2.73 -13.23
C ILE A 218 -1.80 -2.80 -12.51
N ILE A 219 -1.24 -3.98 -12.39
CA ILE A 219 0.10 -4.18 -11.84
C ILE A 219 1.10 -4.22 -12.98
N THR A 220 2.12 -3.37 -12.95
CA THR A 220 3.13 -3.35 -14.01
C THR A 220 4.49 -2.91 -13.52
N THR A 221 5.53 -3.20 -14.30
CA THR A 221 6.87 -2.69 -14.01
C THR A 221 7.08 -1.32 -14.65
N ILE A 222 7.92 -0.48 -14.02
CA ILE A 222 8.25 0.83 -14.59
C ILE A 222 8.84 0.74 -15.99
N GLN A 223 9.59 -0.34 -16.30
CA GLN A 223 10.18 -0.55 -17.62
C GLN A 223 9.13 -0.88 -18.70
N LYS A 224 8.10 -1.69 -18.37
CA LYS A 224 6.98 -1.97 -19.30
C LYS A 224 6.20 -0.69 -19.58
N LEU A 225 5.94 0.10 -18.55
CA LEU A 225 5.25 1.38 -18.68
C LEU A 225 6.03 2.39 -19.53
N SER A 226 7.33 2.55 -19.28
CA SER A 226 8.19 3.43 -20.11
C SER A 226 8.24 2.98 -21.57
N ARG A 227 8.35 1.67 -21.84
CA ARG A 227 8.29 1.13 -23.20
C ARG A 227 6.93 1.42 -23.86
N PHE A 228 5.83 1.24 -23.14
CA PHE A 228 4.49 1.56 -23.64
C PHE A 228 4.39 3.03 -24.07
N ILE A 229 4.89 3.95 -23.24
CA ILE A 229 4.90 5.38 -23.52
C ILE A 229 5.73 5.68 -24.78
N SER A 230 6.92 5.08 -24.91
CA SER A 230 7.79 5.32 -26.07
C SER A 230 7.13 4.94 -27.40
N ILE A 231 6.32 3.87 -27.41
CA ILE A 231 5.66 3.35 -28.61
C ILE A 231 4.35 4.11 -28.89
N ASN A 232 3.64 4.55 -27.84
CA ASN A 232 2.29 5.10 -27.96
C ASN A 232 2.25 6.57 -27.50
N GLN A 233 2.72 7.50 -28.35
CA GLN A 233 2.83 8.92 -27.98
C GLN A 233 1.47 9.64 -27.82
N SER A 234 0.40 9.13 -28.44
CA SER A 234 -0.93 9.77 -28.51
C SER A 234 -2.08 8.88 -27.99
N HIS A 235 -1.79 7.98 -27.05
CA HIS A 235 -2.78 7.03 -26.53
C HIS A 235 -3.88 7.72 -25.72
N GLU A 236 -5.13 7.27 -25.86
CA GLU A 236 -6.30 7.88 -25.18
C GLU A 236 -6.21 7.82 -23.64
N ILE A 237 -5.47 6.85 -23.10
CA ILE A 237 -5.25 6.71 -21.66
C ILE A 237 -4.70 7.98 -20.99
N TYR A 238 -3.92 8.78 -21.73
CA TYR A 238 -3.31 10.00 -21.19
C TYR A 238 -4.31 11.09 -20.81
N LYS A 239 -5.56 11.00 -21.29
CA LYS A 239 -6.65 11.93 -20.96
C LYS A 239 -7.44 11.52 -19.71
N LYS A 240 -7.26 10.27 -19.25
CA LYS A 240 -8.01 9.68 -18.12
C LYS A 240 -7.43 10.13 -16.77
N ARG A 241 -8.26 10.06 -15.70
CA ARG A 241 -7.84 10.26 -14.31
C ARG A 241 -7.09 9.03 -13.83
N ILE A 242 -5.77 9.13 -13.74
CA ILE A 242 -4.89 8.01 -13.37
C ILE A 242 -4.29 8.24 -11.99
N VAL A 243 -4.19 7.20 -11.17
CA VAL A 243 -3.36 7.24 -9.96
C VAL A 243 -2.24 6.23 -10.09
N PHE A 244 -0.99 6.68 -9.95
CA PHE A 244 0.17 5.83 -9.87
C PHE A 244 0.56 5.62 -8.42
N ILE A 245 0.76 4.37 -8.04
CA ILE A 245 1.31 4.00 -6.73
C ILE A 245 2.58 3.20 -6.98
N PHE A 246 3.72 3.79 -6.64
CA PHE A 246 5.04 3.19 -6.78
C PHE A 246 5.44 2.50 -5.48
N ASP A 247 5.69 1.19 -5.54
CA ASP A 247 6.23 0.42 -4.42
C ASP A 247 7.76 0.41 -4.46
N GLU A 248 8.38 0.52 -3.29
CA GLU A 248 9.85 0.58 -3.12
C GLU A 248 10.53 1.55 -4.09
N CYS A 249 10.21 2.85 -3.97
CA CYS A 249 10.79 3.87 -4.85
C CYS A 249 12.30 4.00 -4.61
N HIS A 250 13.10 3.59 -5.60
CA HIS A 250 14.56 3.67 -5.58
C HIS A 250 15.11 4.74 -6.52
N ARG A 251 16.32 5.23 -6.23
CA ARG A 251 17.06 6.26 -6.99
C ARG A 251 17.01 6.05 -8.51
N SER A 252 17.06 4.79 -8.97
CA SER A 252 17.02 4.40 -10.38
C SER A 252 15.69 4.67 -11.09
N GLN A 253 14.60 4.88 -10.36
CA GLN A 253 13.26 5.10 -10.92
C GLN A 253 12.97 6.59 -11.18
N PHE A 254 13.70 7.48 -10.52
CA PHE A 254 13.48 8.94 -10.53
C PHE A 254 14.06 9.66 -11.77
N GLY A 255 14.59 8.91 -12.74
CA GLY A 255 15.20 9.43 -13.97
C GLY A 255 14.20 9.59 -15.13
N GLY A 256 14.68 9.33 -16.36
CA GLY A 256 13.92 9.54 -17.60
C GLY A 256 12.55 8.86 -17.63
N MET A 257 12.42 7.66 -17.05
CA MET A 257 11.13 6.93 -17.02
C MET A 257 10.05 7.70 -16.24
N HIS A 258 10.40 8.29 -15.11
CA HIS A 258 9.46 9.13 -14.35
C HIS A 258 9.11 10.41 -15.12
N ALA A 259 10.10 11.04 -15.76
CA ALA A 259 9.87 12.22 -16.59
C ALA A 259 8.90 11.93 -17.76
N ASP A 260 9.00 10.75 -18.38
CA ASP A 260 8.08 10.31 -19.44
C ASP A 260 6.64 10.16 -18.93
N ILE A 261 6.45 9.59 -17.73
CA ILE A 261 5.12 9.47 -17.11
C ILE A 261 4.51 10.85 -16.88
N VAL A 262 5.26 11.76 -16.23
CA VAL A 262 4.82 13.13 -15.93
C VAL A 262 4.52 13.91 -17.23
N LYS A 263 5.32 13.68 -18.28
CA LYS A 263 5.14 14.31 -19.59
C LYS A 263 3.82 13.89 -20.25
N HIS A 264 3.46 12.61 -20.24
CA HIS A 264 2.30 12.12 -20.99
C HIS A 264 1.01 12.13 -20.18
N PHE A 265 1.05 11.71 -18.91
CA PHE A 265 -0.14 11.57 -18.07
C PHE A 265 -0.50 12.87 -17.34
N LYS A 266 -1.08 13.85 -18.04
CA LYS A 266 -1.39 15.18 -17.46
C LYS A 266 -2.46 15.19 -16.38
N ASN A 267 -3.34 14.20 -16.38
CA ASN A 267 -4.40 14.04 -15.39
C ASN A 267 -4.09 12.85 -14.46
N ALA A 268 -2.90 12.87 -13.85
CA ALA A 268 -2.45 11.79 -12.98
C ALA A 268 -1.92 12.28 -11.64
N LEU A 269 -2.07 11.45 -10.60
CA LEU A 269 -1.45 11.65 -9.29
C LEU A 269 -0.43 10.57 -9.04
N LEU A 270 0.77 10.95 -8.60
CA LEU A 270 1.86 10.02 -8.32
C LEU A 270 2.09 9.93 -6.81
N PHE A 271 2.09 8.70 -6.29
CA PHE A 271 2.40 8.39 -4.90
C PHE A 271 3.54 7.38 -4.81
N GLY A 272 4.48 7.62 -3.90
CA GLY A 272 5.62 6.72 -3.68
C GLY A 272 5.67 6.15 -2.27
N PHE A 273 5.98 4.86 -2.14
CA PHE A 273 6.36 4.23 -0.88
C PHE A 273 7.87 3.98 -0.88
N THR A 274 8.58 4.40 0.17
CA THR A 274 10.03 4.19 0.27
C THR A 274 10.50 4.05 1.71
N GLY A 275 11.51 3.19 1.93
CA GLY A 275 12.24 3.14 3.19
C GLY A 275 13.42 4.11 3.25
N THR A 276 13.88 4.59 2.10
CA THR A 276 15.10 5.38 1.95
C THR A 276 14.82 6.61 1.08
N PRO A 277 14.07 7.60 1.60
CA PRO A 277 13.81 8.83 0.87
C PRO A 277 15.12 9.58 0.55
N ILE A 278 15.13 10.23 -0.60
CA ILE A 278 16.20 11.09 -1.07
C ILE A 278 15.90 12.51 -0.57
N PHE A 279 16.80 13.01 0.26
CA PHE A 279 16.82 14.37 0.78
C PHE A 279 17.97 15.15 0.12
N GLU A 280 17.95 16.47 0.24
CA GLU A 280 19.05 17.31 -0.28
C GLU A 280 20.40 16.89 0.30
N ALA A 281 20.44 16.55 1.59
CA ALA A 281 21.65 16.14 2.30
C ALA A 281 22.26 14.82 1.79
N ASN A 282 21.45 13.91 1.22
CA ASN A 282 21.93 12.61 0.71
C ASN A 282 21.96 12.54 -0.84
N ALA A 283 21.64 13.64 -1.52
CA ALA A 283 21.72 13.76 -2.98
C ALA A 283 23.17 13.95 -3.50
N ALA A 284 24.11 14.31 -2.62
CA ALA A 284 25.48 14.76 -2.92
C ALA A 284 26.53 13.66 -3.24
N GLY A 285 26.16 12.65 -4.04
CA GLY A 285 27.13 11.75 -4.69
C GLY A 285 27.55 12.29 -6.06
N SER A 286 28.69 11.86 -6.63
CA SER A 286 29.36 12.40 -7.84
C SER A 286 28.54 12.57 -9.14
N ASP A 287 27.24 12.23 -9.16
CA ASP A 287 26.24 12.50 -10.20
C ASP A 287 25.17 13.55 -9.76
N ALA A 288 25.50 14.39 -8.76
CA ALA A 288 24.57 15.25 -8.02
C ALA A 288 23.82 16.33 -8.82
N ALA A 289 24.22 16.64 -10.06
CA ALA A 289 23.63 17.75 -10.82
C ALA A 289 22.18 17.51 -11.29
N HIS A 290 21.65 16.28 -11.19
CA HIS A 290 20.36 15.92 -11.81
C HIS A 290 19.42 15.07 -10.95
N ILE A 291 19.61 14.98 -9.64
CA ILE A 291 18.87 14.02 -8.80
C ILE A 291 17.86 14.76 -7.94
N SER A 292 16.59 14.65 -8.33
CA SER A 292 15.47 15.22 -7.58
C SER A 292 15.29 14.51 -6.24
N THR A 293 14.95 15.27 -5.21
CA THR A 293 14.55 14.71 -3.90
C THR A 293 13.22 13.96 -4.03
N THR A 294 12.95 13.04 -3.10
CA THR A 294 11.67 12.31 -3.09
C THR A 294 10.48 13.27 -3.00
N GLU A 295 10.63 14.36 -2.25
CA GLU A 295 9.62 15.41 -2.16
C GLU A 295 9.47 16.21 -3.46
N GLN A 296 10.56 16.52 -4.15
CA GLN A 296 10.49 17.17 -5.46
C GLN A 296 9.78 16.29 -6.50
N THR A 297 9.97 14.97 -6.44
CA THR A 297 9.32 14.01 -7.34
C THR A 297 7.84 13.84 -7.02
N PHE A 298 7.51 13.46 -5.79
CA PHE A 298 6.16 13.00 -5.44
C PHE A 298 5.32 14.06 -4.72
N GLY A 299 5.93 15.09 -4.15
CA GLY A 299 5.26 16.05 -3.25
C GLY A 299 5.48 15.71 -1.78
N PRO A 300 4.61 16.20 -0.88
CA PRO A 300 4.86 16.17 0.56
C PRO A 300 4.93 14.74 1.12
N CYS A 301 5.65 14.59 2.23
CA CYS A 301 5.58 13.36 3.03
C CYS A 301 4.20 13.28 3.70
N LEU A 302 3.43 12.25 3.38
CA LEU A 302 2.06 12.07 3.88
C LEU A 302 2.02 11.30 5.21
N HIS A 303 3.03 10.46 5.48
CA HIS A 303 3.15 9.73 6.75
C HIS A 303 4.56 9.16 6.91
N THR A 304 5.04 9.08 8.15
CA THR A 304 6.33 8.47 8.50
C THR A 304 6.17 7.33 9.50
N TYR A 305 6.95 6.27 9.33
CA TYR A 305 7.12 5.19 10.31
C TYR A 305 8.56 4.70 10.23
N THR A 306 9.42 5.24 11.08
CA THR A 306 10.87 5.06 11.00
C THR A 306 11.34 3.86 11.81
N ILE A 307 12.64 3.53 11.73
CA ILE A 307 13.23 2.48 12.57
C ILE A 307 13.09 2.78 14.06
N ILE A 308 13.06 4.04 14.47
CA ILE A 308 12.83 4.46 15.87
C ILE A 308 11.43 4.06 16.34
N ASN A 309 10.45 4.05 15.43
CA ASN A 309 9.09 3.60 15.76
C ASN A 309 8.98 2.06 15.77
N ALA A 310 9.87 1.38 15.06
CA ALA A 310 9.82 -0.07 14.90
C ALA A 310 10.59 -0.85 15.99
N ILE A 311 11.54 -0.20 16.67
CA ILE A 311 12.30 -0.70 17.82
C ILE A 311 11.52 -0.39 19.10
#